data_AF-A0A6C0K7N1-F1
#
_entry.id   AF-A0A6C0K7N1-F1
#
_cell.length_a   1.000
_cell.length_b   1.000
_cell.length_c   1.000
_cell.angle_alpha   90.00
_cell.angle_beta   90.00
_cell.angle_gamma   90.00
#
_symmetry.space_group_name_H-M   'P 1'
#
loop_
_entity.id
_entity.type
_entity.pdbx_description
1 polymer ?
#
loop_
_entity_poly.entity_id
_entity_poly.type
_entity_poly.pdbx_seq_one_letter_code
_entity_poly.pdbx_strand_id
1 'polypeptide(L)'
;MDPPDSPEWFVYLLATVEAPCKTYVGATTDVDRRLRQHNGLMSGGARATSAVPGGWYRVCYVKGFPDKREALRFEWWWKRRSAKLRGNPLERRQAALEALLSEAEGLEMVV
;
A
#
# COMPACT_ATOMS: atom_id res chain seq x y z
N MET A 1 17.18 -26.99 11.36
CA MET A 1 15.99 -26.19 11.73
C MET A 1 16.16 -24.91 10.95
N ASP A 2 15.63 -24.89 9.73
CA ASP A 2 15.63 -23.67 8.93
C ASP A 2 14.97 -22.55 9.75
N PRO A 3 15.52 -21.32 9.73
CA PRO A 3 14.83 -20.20 10.33
C PRO A 3 13.42 -20.11 9.73
N PRO A 4 12.39 -19.74 10.51
CA PRO A 4 11.05 -19.58 9.96
C PRO A 4 11.15 -18.67 8.74
N ASP A 5 10.52 -19.09 7.63
CA ASP A 5 10.41 -18.29 6.42
C ASP A 5 10.05 -16.86 6.83
N SER A 6 10.89 -15.90 6.46
CA SER A 6 10.64 -14.51 6.80
C SER A 6 9.26 -14.13 6.24
N PRO A 7 8.41 -13.45 7.03
CA PRO A 7 7.05 -13.18 6.59
C PRO A 7 7.08 -12.36 5.31
N GLU A 8 6.28 -12.76 4.33
CA GLU A 8 6.14 -12.02 3.07
C GLU A 8 5.68 -10.58 3.37
N TRP A 9 6.29 -9.62 2.70
CA TRP A 9 5.93 -8.21 2.82
C TRP A 9 5.10 -7.79 1.61
N PHE A 10 4.14 -6.92 1.87
CA PHE A 10 3.27 -6.32 0.88
C PHE A 10 3.32 -4.81 0.99
N VAL A 11 3.29 -4.12 -0.15
CA VAL A 11 3.04 -2.66 -0.20
C VAL A 11 1.68 -2.44 -0.84
N TYR A 12 0.77 -1.78 -0.14
CA TYR A 12 -0.63 -1.67 -0.52
C TYR A 12 -1.06 -0.22 -0.76
N LEU A 13 -2.09 -0.07 -1.60
CA LEU A 13 -2.77 1.19 -1.86
C LEU A 13 -4.23 1.08 -1.41
N LEU A 14 -4.65 2.01 -0.55
CA LEU A 14 -6.05 2.22 -0.20
C LEU A 14 -6.55 3.55 -0.79
N ALA A 15 -7.84 3.62 -1.04
CA ALA A 15 -8.55 4.85 -1.38
C ALA A 15 -9.87 4.94 -0.60
N THR A 16 -10.41 6.16 -0.50
CA THR A 16 -11.74 6.36 0.07
C THR A 16 -12.84 5.91 -0.90
N VAL A 17 -13.86 5.22 -0.40
CA VAL A 17 -15.01 4.72 -1.19
C VAL A 17 -15.79 5.88 -1.80
N GLU A 18 -16.15 6.86 -0.97
CA GLU A 18 -16.81 8.08 -1.44
C GLU A 18 -15.76 9.03 -2.00
N ALA A 19 -15.89 9.35 -3.30
CA ALA A 19 -15.06 10.27 -4.07
C ALA A 19 -13.57 10.13 -3.71
N PRO A 20 -12.77 9.28 -4.40
CA PRO A 20 -11.43 8.82 -4.01
C PRO A 20 -10.37 9.95 -3.94
N CYS A 21 -10.58 10.85 -2.99
CA CYS A 21 -9.88 12.10 -2.75
C CYS A 21 -8.76 11.89 -1.73
N LYS A 22 -8.80 10.79 -0.98
CA LYS A 22 -7.74 10.38 -0.07
C LYS A 22 -7.21 9.03 -0.48
N THR A 23 -5.89 8.92 -0.45
CA THR A 23 -5.17 7.68 -0.71
C THR A 23 -4.23 7.38 0.44
N TYR A 24 -4.01 6.11 0.72
CA TYR A 24 -3.01 5.66 1.67
C TYR A 24 -2.11 4.61 1.04
N VAL A 25 -0.80 4.81 1.14
CA VAL A 25 0.20 3.79 0.76
C VAL A 25 0.97 3.38 2.00
N GLY A 26 1.11 2.08 2.22
CA GLY A 26 1.87 1.54 3.35
C GLY A 26 2.37 0.12 3.11
N ALA A 27 3.20 -0.37 4.03
CA ALA A 27 3.71 -1.74 4.02
C ALA A 27 3.14 -2.58 5.18
N THR A 28 2.94 -3.87 4.98
CA THR A 28 2.42 -4.81 6.00
C THR A 28 2.76 -6.25 5.60
N THR A 29 2.72 -7.18 6.56
CA THR A 29 2.80 -8.62 6.29
C THR A 29 1.42 -9.28 6.19
N ASP A 30 0.36 -8.48 6.35
CA ASP A 30 -1.04 -8.93 6.29
C ASP A 30 -1.90 -7.75 5.84
N VAL A 31 -2.36 -7.80 4.59
CA VAL A 31 -3.12 -6.73 3.92
C VAL A 31 -4.57 -6.67 4.39
N ASP A 32 -5.18 -7.81 4.72
CA ASP A 32 -6.59 -7.89 5.14
C ASP A 32 -6.76 -7.41 6.58
N ARG A 33 -5.88 -7.84 7.48
CA ARG A 33 -5.83 -7.30 8.85
C ARG A 33 -5.60 -5.80 8.83
N ARG A 34 -4.70 -5.32 7.97
CA ARG A 34 -4.40 -3.89 7.90
C ARG A 34 -5.58 -3.08 7.37
N LEU A 35 -6.31 -3.56 6.37
CA LEU A 35 -7.55 -2.93 5.90
C LEU A 35 -8.60 -2.83 7.03
N ARG A 36 -8.81 -3.91 7.79
CA ARG A 36 -9.72 -3.90 8.96
C ARG A 36 -9.32 -2.88 10.02
N GLN A 37 -8.02 -2.72 10.29
CA GLN A 37 -7.53 -1.69 11.21
C GLN A 37 -7.77 -0.27 10.70
N HIS A 38 -7.57 -0.03 9.40
CA HIS A 38 -7.88 1.27 8.77
C HIS A 38 -9.38 1.58 8.83
N ASN A 39 -10.22 0.57 8.69
CA ASN A 39 -11.67 0.71 8.80
C ASN A 39 -12.20 0.70 10.25
N GLY A 40 -11.33 0.70 11.27
CA GLY A 40 -11.74 0.77 12.67
C GLY A 40 -12.34 -0.54 13.22
N LEU A 41 -12.30 -1.64 12.46
CA LEU A 41 -12.79 -2.95 12.87
C LEU A 41 -11.82 -3.69 13.80
N MET A 42 -10.62 -3.15 14.01
CA MET A 42 -9.58 -3.73 14.86
C MET A 42 -8.66 -2.64 15.42
N SER A 43 -8.14 -2.82 16.63
CA SER A 43 -7.17 -1.91 17.25
C SER A 43 -5.78 -1.98 16.57
N GLY A 44 -4.99 -0.91 16.69
CA GLY A 44 -3.63 -0.83 16.12
C GLY A 44 -3.51 -0.22 14.71
N GLY A 45 -4.53 0.51 14.25
CA GLY A 45 -4.49 1.30 13.01
C GLY A 45 -3.62 2.56 13.11
N ALA A 46 -3.22 3.12 11.96
CA ALA A 46 -2.50 4.38 11.91
C ALA A 46 -3.43 5.56 12.29
N ARG A 47 -2.94 6.50 13.11
CA ARG A 47 -3.73 7.65 13.59
C ARG A 47 -4.27 8.57 12.46
N ALA A 48 -3.66 8.50 11.28
CA ALA A 48 -4.07 9.29 10.11
C ALA A 48 -5.31 8.72 9.38
N THR A 49 -5.68 7.46 9.63
CA THR A 49 -6.75 6.77 8.90
C THR A 49 -7.97 6.42 9.74
N SER A 50 -7.88 6.57 11.06
CA SER A 50 -9.03 6.64 11.97
C SER A 50 -9.99 7.82 11.66
N ALA A 51 -9.63 8.69 10.71
CA ALA A 51 -10.45 9.83 10.28
C ALA A 51 -11.66 9.45 9.40
N VAL A 52 -11.69 8.24 8.82
CA VAL A 52 -12.84 7.75 8.03
C VAL A 52 -13.08 6.25 8.29
N PRO A 53 -13.60 5.86 9.47
CA PRO A 53 -13.95 4.47 9.75
C PRO A 53 -14.89 3.90 8.68
N GLY A 54 -14.64 2.68 8.22
CA GLY A 54 -15.40 2.03 7.13
C GLY A 54 -15.26 2.67 5.74
N GLY A 55 -14.53 3.78 5.61
CA GLY A 55 -14.46 4.53 4.35
C GLY A 55 -13.35 4.10 3.41
N TRP A 56 -12.54 3.10 3.75
CA TRP A 56 -11.40 2.66 2.94
C TRP A 56 -11.69 1.35 2.22
N TYR A 57 -11.28 1.27 0.96
CA TYR A 57 -11.16 0.02 0.22
C TYR A 57 -9.72 -0.18 -0.28
N ARG A 58 -9.32 -1.44 -0.46
CA ARG A 58 -8.03 -1.77 -1.07
C ARG A 58 -8.15 -1.65 -2.58
N VAL A 59 -7.31 -0.81 -3.16
CA VAL A 59 -7.20 -0.65 -4.61
C VAL A 59 -6.34 -1.77 -5.18
N CYS A 60 -5.18 -2.01 -4.56
CA CYS A 60 -4.27 -3.09 -4.92
C CYS A 60 -3.24 -3.30 -3.80
N TYR A 61 -2.44 -4.35 -3.93
CA TYR A 61 -1.18 -4.53 -3.22
C TYR A 61 -0.13 -5.15 -4.13
N VAL A 62 1.13 -4.91 -3.80
CA VAL A 62 2.31 -5.48 -4.48
C VAL A 62 2.93 -6.52 -3.56
N LYS A 63 3.28 -7.68 -4.11
CA LYS A 63 4.00 -8.77 -3.44
C LYS A 63 5.31 -9.10 -4.16
N GLY A 64 6.09 -10.04 -3.62
CA GLY A 64 7.40 -10.41 -4.18
C GLY A 64 8.59 -9.64 -3.58
N PHE A 65 8.39 -8.93 -2.47
CA PHE A 65 9.49 -8.24 -1.79
C PHE A 65 10.39 -9.24 -1.05
N PRO A 66 11.72 -9.16 -1.21
CA PRO A 66 12.64 -10.10 -0.56
C PRO A 66 12.67 -9.92 0.96
N ASP A 67 12.47 -8.68 1.43
CA ASP A 67 12.43 -8.36 2.86
C ASP A 67 11.64 -7.07 3.15
N LYS A 68 11.53 -6.76 4.45
CA LYS A 68 10.91 -5.52 4.96
C LYS A 68 11.56 -4.26 4.38
N ARG A 69 12.88 -4.26 4.23
CA ARG A 69 13.65 -3.06 3.85
C ARG A 69 13.33 -2.69 2.41
N GLU A 70 13.27 -3.66 1.51
CA GLU A 70 12.90 -3.43 0.11
C GLU A 70 11.43 -3.02 -0.03
N ALA A 71 10.51 -3.61 0.75
CA ALA A 71 9.12 -3.15 0.81
C ALA A 71 9.01 -1.67 1.25
N LEU A 72 9.74 -1.27 2.30
CA LEU A 72 9.74 0.12 2.77
C LEU A 72 10.41 1.09 1.77
N ARG A 73 11.45 0.64 1.06
CA ARG A 73 12.06 1.42 -0.03
C ARG A 73 11.09 1.66 -1.16
N PHE A 74 10.38 0.62 -1.58
CA PHE A 74 9.34 0.71 -2.60
C PHE A 74 8.21 1.65 -2.17
N GLU A 75 7.69 1.51 -0.93
CA GLU A 75 6.68 2.40 -0.35
C GLU A 75 7.11 3.87 -0.42
N TRP A 76 8.36 4.15 -0.04
CA TRP A 76 8.91 5.50 -0.06
C TRP A 76 9.00 6.06 -1.49
N TRP A 77 9.54 5.28 -2.43
CA TRP A 77 9.63 5.69 -3.83
C TRP A 77 8.26 5.91 -4.46
N TRP A 78 7.28 5.07 -4.15
CA TRP A 78 5.91 5.22 -4.61
C TRP A 78 5.30 6.54 -4.11
N LYS A 79 5.51 6.87 -2.83
CA LYS A 79 5.12 8.18 -2.27
C LYS A 79 5.84 9.35 -2.94
N ARG A 80 7.14 9.22 -3.17
CA ARG A 80 7.94 10.30 -3.76
C ARG A 80 7.62 10.54 -5.24
N ARG A 81 7.39 9.49 -6.02
CA ARG A 81 7.11 9.58 -7.46
C ARG A 81 5.69 10.12 -7.69
N SER A 82 4.69 9.62 -6.97
CA SER A 82 3.32 10.15 -7.03
C SER A 82 3.21 11.62 -6.63
N ALA A 83 4.04 12.09 -5.68
CA ALA A 83 4.09 13.49 -5.27
C ALA A 83 4.44 14.45 -6.42
N LYS A 84 5.18 13.99 -7.45
CA LYS A 84 5.61 14.80 -8.60
C LYS A 84 4.62 14.80 -9.77
N LEU A 85 3.63 13.91 -9.75
CA LEU A 85 2.64 13.78 -10.82
C LEU A 85 1.47 14.77 -10.63
N ARG A 86 0.82 15.12 -11.74
CA ARG A 86 -0.42 15.92 -11.78
C ARG A 86 -1.63 14.99 -11.91
N GLY A 87 -2.81 15.45 -11.51
CA GLY A 87 -4.05 14.67 -11.53
C GLY A 87 -4.63 14.44 -10.14
N ASN A 88 -5.68 13.62 -10.06
CA ASN A 88 -6.29 13.31 -8.77
C ASN A 88 -5.38 12.38 -7.93
N PRO A 89 -5.57 12.30 -6.61
CA PRO A 89 -4.70 11.51 -5.74
C PRO A 89 -4.57 10.04 -6.14
N LEU A 90 -5.66 9.38 -6.54
CA LEU A 90 -5.65 7.97 -6.93
C LEU A 90 -4.90 7.74 -8.25
N GLU A 91 -5.20 8.53 -9.28
CA GLU A 91 -4.53 8.48 -10.59
C GLU A 91 -3.02 8.64 -10.44
N ARG A 92 -2.57 9.61 -9.61
CA ARG A 92 -1.16 9.83 -9.33
C ARG A 92 -0.50 8.63 -8.66
N ARG A 93 -1.22 7.89 -7.82
CA ARG A 93 -0.70 6.66 -7.20
C ARG A 93 -0.61 5.53 -8.21
N GLN A 94 -1.62 5.36 -9.05
CA GLN A 94 -1.65 4.30 -10.08
C GLN A 94 -0.56 4.52 -11.13
N ALA A 95 -0.42 5.73 -11.68
CA ALA A 95 0.63 6.05 -12.65
C ALA A 95 2.05 5.91 -12.06
N ALA A 96 2.23 6.28 -10.78
CA ALA A 96 3.52 6.07 -10.11
C ALA A 96 3.81 4.59 -9.86
N LEU A 97 2.78 3.77 -9.59
CA LEU A 97 2.93 2.32 -9.41
C LEU A 97 3.35 1.66 -10.72
N GLU A 98 2.65 1.97 -11.81
CA GLU A 98 2.95 1.43 -13.14
C GLU A 98 4.41 1.68 -13.53
N ALA A 99 4.88 2.92 -13.36
CA ALA A 99 6.27 3.27 -13.64
C ALA A 99 7.29 2.57 -12.72
N LEU A 100 6.94 2.26 -11.47
CA LEU A 100 7.83 1.51 -10.57
C LEU A 100 7.85 0.03 -10.92
N LEU A 101 6.71 -0.56 -11.29
CA LEU A 101 6.63 -1.96 -11.71
C LEU A 101 7.34 -2.19 -13.04
N SER A 102 7.36 -1.22 -13.95
CA SER A 102 8.15 -1.31 -15.18
C SER A 102 9.66 -1.27 -14.95
N GLU A 103 10.10 -0.75 -13.80
CA GLU A 103 11.51 -0.61 -13.40
C GLU A 103 11.97 -1.73 -12.45
N ALA A 104 11.06 -2.59 -11.96
CA ALA A 104 11.33 -3.58 -10.92
C ALA A 104 11.07 -5.01 -11.42
N GLU A 105 12.02 -5.91 -11.17
CA GLU A 105 11.87 -7.33 -11.47
C GLU A 105 11.33 -8.11 -10.26
N GLY A 106 10.53 -9.15 -10.50
CA GLY A 106 10.03 -10.05 -9.46
C GLY A 106 8.89 -9.50 -8.59
N LEU A 107 8.40 -8.29 -8.86
CA LEU A 107 7.24 -7.71 -8.18
C LEU A 107 5.95 -8.00 -8.95
N GLU A 108 4.90 -8.38 -8.21
CA GLU A 108 3.58 -8.66 -8.78
C GLU A 108 2.52 -7.78 -8.11
N MET A 109 1.69 -7.11 -8.91
CA MET A 109 0.53 -6.37 -8.44
C MET A 109 -0.70 -7.28 -8.41
N VAL A 110 -1.43 -7.24 -7.30
CA VAL A 110 -2.72 -7.91 -7.09
C VAL A 110 -3.78 -6.84 -6.78
N VAL A 111 -4.93 -6.92 -7.45
CA VAL A 111 -6.07 -5.99 -7.31
C VAL A 111 -7.15 -6.63 -6.44
#